data_AF-A0A4Q5UX90-F1
#
_entry.id   AF-A0A4Q5UX90-F1
#
_cell.length_a   1.000
_cell.length_b   1.000
_cell.length_c   1.000
_cell.angle_alpha   90.00
_cell.angle_beta   90.00
_cell.angle_gamma   90.00
#
_symmetry.space_group_name_H-M   'P 1'
#
loop_
_entity.id
_entity.type
_entity.pdbx_description
1 polymer ?
#
loop_
_entity_poly.entity_id
_entity_poly.type
_entity_poly.pdbx_seq_one_letter_code
_entity_poly.pdbx_strand_id
1 'polypeptide(L)'
;MAVETVVPCSPNTIELDILATPSIGCNTHTGSIKVRADGNSIFKYRLNGNPYQSSGYFPQLSPGNYTLWAKDKAGCETSQLVSIGAGTPGPKFTAVKNLLMAKCSRCHSGTYPPAGKDWSIDCTVTSGKWLIYNRAVIIGDMPRGGPALSAAEKDIITDWIRDGGLIEN
;
A
#
# COMPACT_ATOMS: atom_id res chain seq x y z
N MET A 1 6.86 -41.84 -42.04
CA MET A 1 5.92 -41.53 -40.94
C MET A 1 6.53 -40.37 -40.17
N ALA A 2 5.92 -39.19 -40.22
CA ALA A 2 6.37 -38.06 -39.40
C ALA A 2 5.89 -38.31 -37.97
N VAL A 3 6.80 -38.30 -37.00
CA VAL A 3 6.44 -38.35 -35.59
C VAL A 3 5.99 -36.94 -35.21
N GLU A 4 4.68 -36.74 -35.03
CA GLU A 4 4.17 -35.52 -34.42
C GLU A 4 4.63 -35.50 -32.95
N THR A 5 5.55 -34.59 -32.63
CA THR A 5 5.88 -34.28 -31.24
C THR A 5 4.70 -33.54 -30.62
N VAL A 6 3.90 -34.22 -29.81
CA VAL A 6 2.94 -33.55 -28.92
C VAL A 6 3.72 -32.59 -28.03
N VAL A 7 3.52 -31.29 -28.22
CA VAL A 7 4.03 -30.27 -27.31
C VAL A 7 3.25 -30.44 -26.01
N PRO A 8 3.89 -30.71 -24.86
CA PRO A 8 3.19 -31.06 -23.62
C PRO A 8 2.24 -29.97 -23.11
N CYS A 9 2.32 -28.76 -23.67
CA CYS A 9 1.59 -27.57 -23.25
C CYS A 9 0.48 -27.13 -24.20
N SER A 10 0.13 -27.95 -25.20
CA SER A 10 -0.99 -27.71 -26.11
C SER A 10 -1.93 -28.91 -26.10
N PRO A 11 -3.26 -28.73 -25.98
CA PRO A 11 -4.02 -27.46 -25.96
C PRO A 11 -4.22 -26.86 -24.55
N ASN A 12 -3.61 -27.45 -23.51
CA ASN A 12 -3.88 -27.08 -22.12
C ASN A 12 -3.31 -25.69 -21.79
N THR A 13 -4.19 -24.69 -21.77
CA THR A 13 -3.85 -23.34 -21.32
C THR A 13 -3.96 -23.29 -19.79
N ILE A 14 -2.89 -22.88 -19.11
CA ILE A 14 -2.90 -22.65 -17.66
C ILE A 14 -3.57 -21.30 -17.41
N GLU A 15 -4.75 -21.31 -16.81
CA GLU A 15 -5.43 -20.08 -16.36
C GLU A 15 -4.95 -19.68 -14.96
N LEU A 16 -4.82 -18.38 -14.72
CA LEU A 16 -4.39 -17.82 -13.44
C LEU A 16 -5.50 -17.00 -12.81
N ASP A 17 -5.91 -17.40 -11.62
CA ASP A 17 -6.75 -16.61 -10.71
C ASP A 17 -5.82 -15.75 -9.84
N ILE A 18 -5.81 -14.43 -10.09
CA ILE A 18 -4.86 -13.49 -9.49
C ILE A 18 -5.62 -12.44 -8.68
N LEU A 19 -5.25 -12.31 -7.41
CA LEU A 19 -5.68 -11.24 -6.52
C LEU A 19 -4.47 -10.39 -6.13
N ALA A 20 -4.44 -9.14 -6.60
CA ALA A 20 -3.46 -8.14 -6.21
C ALA A 20 -4.05 -7.19 -5.16
N THR A 21 -3.26 -6.85 -4.15
CA THR A 21 -3.59 -5.86 -3.12
C THR A 21 -2.65 -4.68 -3.25
N PRO A 22 -3.16 -3.43 -3.20
CA PRO A 22 -2.33 -2.25 -3.36
C PRO A 22 -1.36 -2.07 -2.20
N SER A 23 -0.27 -1.36 -2.43
CA SER A 23 0.64 -0.95 -1.36
C SER A 23 0.26 0.45 -0.87
N ILE A 24 0.07 0.59 0.42
CA ILE A 24 -0.26 1.84 1.12
C ILE A 24 0.71 2.09 2.27
N GLY A 25 0.97 3.35 2.58
CA GLY A 25 1.84 3.75 3.68
C GLY A 25 3.21 4.27 3.23
N CYS A 26 4.06 4.55 4.22
CA CYS A 26 5.30 5.30 4.04
C CYS A 26 6.58 4.46 3.96
N ASN A 27 6.46 3.17 4.29
CA ASN A 27 7.53 2.17 4.22
C ASN A 27 7.06 1.06 3.26
N THR A 28 6.84 1.42 1.99
CA THR A 28 5.99 0.73 1.00
C THR A 28 6.43 -0.67 0.63
N HIS A 29 5.96 -1.63 1.41
CA HIS A 29 5.92 -3.06 1.09
C HIS A 29 4.69 -3.68 1.76
N THR A 30 3.51 -3.11 1.51
CA THR A 30 2.24 -3.63 2.06
C THR A 30 1.38 -4.29 1.01
N GLY A 31 1.70 -4.09 -0.27
CA GLY A 31 1.05 -4.79 -1.36
C GLY A 31 1.36 -6.28 -1.35
N SER A 32 0.49 -7.06 -1.97
CA SER A 32 0.69 -8.49 -2.13
C SER A 32 -0.02 -9.05 -3.35
N ILE A 33 0.51 -10.15 -3.88
CA ILE A 33 -0.11 -10.94 -4.94
C ILE A 33 -0.44 -12.32 -4.36
N LYS A 34 -1.68 -12.76 -4.54
CA LYS A 34 -2.10 -14.16 -4.40
C LYS A 34 -2.45 -14.68 -5.78
N VAL A 35 -1.93 -15.85 -6.12
CA VAL A 35 -2.27 -16.56 -7.35
C VAL A 35 -2.65 -18.00 -7.07
N ARG A 36 -3.59 -18.49 -7.86
CA ARG A 36 -3.86 -19.91 -8.03
C ARG A 36 -3.93 -20.21 -9.53
N ALA A 37 -3.13 -21.15 -9.99
CA ALA A 37 -3.29 -21.71 -11.32
C ALA A 37 -4.42 -22.76 -11.31
N ASP A 38 -5.25 -22.76 -12.35
CA ASP A 38 -6.25 -23.80 -12.57
C ASP A 38 -5.65 -24.98 -13.36
N GLY A 39 -6.07 -26.20 -13.04
CA GLY A 39 -5.65 -27.43 -13.69
C GLY A 39 -5.34 -28.59 -12.75
N ASN A 40 -5.32 -29.81 -13.30
CA ASN A 40 -5.03 -31.06 -12.58
C ASN A 40 -3.52 -31.32 -12.43
N SER A 41 -2.75 -30.32 -12.01
CA SER A 41 -1.32 -30.45 -11.74
C SER A 41 -0.93 -29.77 -10.42
N ILE A 42 0.21 -30.16 -9.89
CA ILE A 42 0.92 -29.35 -8.90
C ILE A 42 1.63 -28.22 -9.65
N PHE A 43 1.41 -26.99 -9.21
CA PHE A 43 2.03 -25.81 -9.78
C PHE A 43 3.10 -25.24 -8.85
N LYS A 44 4.11 -24.63 -9.46
CA LYS A 44 5.05 -23.74 -8.80
C LYS A 44 4.91 -22.34 -9.38
N TYR A 45 5.11 -21.34 -8.55
CA TYR A 45 4.97 -19.93 -8.90
C TYR A 45 6.30 -19.21 -8.73
N ARG A 46 6.57 -18.22 -9.56
CA ARG A 46 7.63 -17.23 -9.29
C ARG A 46 7.15 -15.84 -9.66
N LEU A 47 7.75 -14.85 -9.02
CA LEU A 47 7.52 -13.45 -9.33
C LEU A 47 8.81 -12.85 -9.88
N ASN A 48 8.73 -12.23 -11.06
CA ASN A 48 9.85 -11.70 -11.82
C ASN A 48 10.92 -12.79 -12.06
N GLY A 49 12.18 -12.49 -11.76
CA GLY A 49 13.32 -13.40 -11.89
C GLY A 49 13.59 -14.28 -10.66
N ASN A 50 12.72 -14.25 -9.64
CA ASN A 50 12.95 -15.02 -8.41
C ASN A 50 12.81 -16.54 -8.65
N PRO A 51 13.36 -17.38 -7.74
CA PRO A 51 13.16 -18.82 -7.80
C PRO A 51 11.69 -19.23 -7.70
N TYR A 52 11.38 -20.40 -8.27
CA TYR A 52 10.05 -21.02 -8.15
C TYR A 52 9.78 -21.53 -6.73
N GLN A 53 8.61 -21.22 -6.19
CA GLN A 53 8.09 -21.69 -4.91
C GLN A 53 6.74 -22.39 -5.08
N SER A 54 6.33 -23.21 -4.11
CA SER A 54 5.02 -23.89 -4.13
C SER A 54 3.87 -22.95 -3.74
N SER A 55 4.14 -21.96 -2.89
CA SER A 55 3.14 -20.98 -2.45
C SER A 55 2.84 -19.97 -3.57
N GLY A 56 1.55 -19.74 -3.84
CA GLY A 56 1.10 -18.67 -4.72
C GLY A 56 1.03 -17.30 -4.05
N TYR A 57 1.62 -17.12 -2.87
CA TYR A 57 1.57 -15.86 -2.12
C TYR A 57 2.90 -15.11 -2.17
N PHE A 58 2.84 -13.84 -2.59
CA PHE A 58 3.96 -12.90 -2.63
C PHE A 58 3.60 -11.64 -1.81
N PRO A 59 4.05 -11.55 -0.55
CA PRO A 59 3.83 -10.38 0.29
C PRO A 59 4.86 -9.27 -0.01
N GLN A 60 4.69 -8.14 0.66
CA GLN A 60 5.71 -7.10 0.77
C GLN A 60 6.12 -6.44 -0.56
N LEU A 61 5.13 -6.26 -1.44
CA LEU A 61 5.33 -5.64 -2.74
C LEU A 61 5.10 -4.13 -2.66
N SER A 62 5.98 -3.37 -3.30
CA SER A 62 5.82 -1.94 -3.54
C SER A 62 4.89 -1.72 -4.75
N PRO A 63 4.38 -0.50 -4.97
CA PRO A 63 3.72 -0.17 -6.21
C PRO A 63 4.64 -0.43 -7.40
N GLY A 64 4.13 -1.11 -8.43
CA GLY A 64 4.94 -1.51 -9.59
C GLY A 64 4.32 -2.64 -10.39
N ASN A 65 4.98 -2.97 -11.50
CA ASN A 65 4.60 -4.09 -12.36
C ASN A 65 5.45 -5.32 -12.05
N TYR A 66 4.79 -6.46 -11.95
CA TYR A 66 5.41 -7.75 -11.66
C TYR A 66 5.02 -8.77 -12.72
N THR A 67 5.99 -9.51 -13.24
CA THR A 67 5.74 -10.64 -14.14
C THR A 67 5.59 -11.89 -13.29
N LEU A 68 4.36 -12.35 -13.14
CA LEU A 68 4.05 -13.59 -12.46
C LEU A 68 4.19 -14.77 -13.42
N TRP A 69 4.76 -15.86 -12.95
CA TRP A 69 4.84 -17.11 -13.70
C TRP A 69 4.24 -18.26 -12.90
N ALA A 70 3.55 -19.16 -13.58
CA ALA A 70 3.17 -20.46 -13.06
C ALA A 70 3.76 -21.56 -13.94
N LYS A 71 4.27 -22.62 -13.31
CA LYS A 71 4.82 -23.80 -13.97
C LYS A 71 4.21 -25.07 -13.40
N ASP A 72 3.78 -25.98 -14.28
CA ASP A 72 3.29 -27.30 -13.89
C ASP A 72 4.42 -28.36 -13.75
N LYS A 73 4.07 -29.62 -13.49
CA LYS A 73 5.05 -30.72 -13.39
C LYS A 73 5.59 -31.17 -14.75
N ALA A 74 4.85 -30.96 -15.84
CA ALA A 74 5.26 -31.30 -17.20
C ALA A 74 6.25 -30.28 -17.79
N GLY A 75 6.46 -29.14 -17.12
CA GLY A 75 7.36 -28.07 -17.53
C GLY A 75 6.66 -26.95 -18.30
N CYS A 76 5.34 -26.96 -18.38
CA CYS A 76 4.57 -25.92 -19.04
C CYS A 76 4.53 -24.66 -18.18
N GLU A 77 4.92 -23.53 -18.78
CA GLU A 77 4.95 -22.23 -18.12
C GLU A 77 3.94 -21.28 -18.76
N THR A 78 3.21 -20.55 -17.92
CA THR A 78 2.43 -19.37 -18.33
C THR A 78 2.92 -18.16 -17.55
N SER A 79 2.76 -16.97 -18.11
CA SER A 79 3.11 -15.73 -17.43
C SER A 79 2.07 -14.65 -17.64
N GLN A 80 1.89 -13.81 -16.61
CA GLN A 80 0.97 -12.69 -16.64
C GLN A 80 1.59 -11.48 -15.96
N LEU A 81 1.39 -10.30 -16.55
CA LEU A 81 1.75 -9.04 -15.92
C LEU A 81 0.70 -8.68 -14.88
N VAL A 82 1.15 -8.37 -13.66
CA VAL A 82 0.31 -7.98 -12.52
C VAL A 82 0.82 -6.65 -12.00
N SER A 83 -0.08 -5.67 -11.86
CA SER A 83 0.25 -4.36 -11.33
C SER A 83 -0.19 -4.22 -9.88
N ILE A 84 0.72 -3.78 -9.02
CA ILE A 84 0.41 -3.33 -7.66
C ILE A 84 0.26 -1.81 -7.72
N GLY A 85 -0.94 -1.32 -7.42
CA GLY A 85 -1.22 0.11 -7.32
C GLY A 85 -0.79 0.70 -5.98
N ALA A 86 -0.77 2.03 -5.91
CA ALA A 86 -0.78 2.73 -4.63
C ALA A 86 -2.18 2.63 -4.00
N GLY A 87 -2.25 2.32 -2.71
CA GLY A 87 -3.52 2.34 -1.98
C GLY A 87 -3.98 3.76 -1.70
N THR A 88 -5.28 3.93 -1.49
CA THR A 88 -5.90 5.20 -1.11
C THR A 88 -5.93 5.36 0.41
N PRO A 89 -5.60 6.54 0.97
CA PRO A 89 -5.74 6.75 2.40
C PRO A 89 -7.16 6.48 2.92
N GLY A 90 -7.23 5.93 4.12
CA GLY A 90 -8.48 5.70 4.85
C GLY A 90 -9.16 7.01 5.27
N PRO A 91 -10.44 6.95 5.64
CA PRO A 91 -11.25 8.12 5.92
C PRO A 91 -10.74 8.93 7.11
N LYS A 92 -10.21 8.28 8.15
CA LYS A 92 -9.71 8.97 9.36
C LYS A 92 -8.43 9.74 9.06
N PHE A 93 -7.50 9.11 8.35
CA PHE A 93 -6.30 9.81 7.88
C PHE A 93 -6.65 10.97 6.96
N THR A 94 -7.58 10.77 6.02
CA THR A 94 -8.04 11.80 5.09
C THR A 94 -8.62 13.01 5.84
N ALA A 95 -9.43 12.78 6.86
CA ALA A 95 -10.00 13.85 7.68
C ALA A 95 -8.90 14.64 8.43
N VAL A 96 -7.94 13.95 9.05
CA VAL A 96 -6.77 14.60 9.69
C VAL A 96 -5.96 15.39 8.67
N LYS A 97 -5.71 14.81 7.49
CA LYS A 97 -4.93 15.47 6.45
C LYS A 97 -5.60 16.76 6.00
N ASN A 98 -6.90 16.74 5.73
CA ASN A 98 -7.66 17.93 5.36
C ASN A 98 -7.62 18.99 6.46
N LEU A 99 -7.74 18.59 7.72
CA LEU A 99 -7.64 19.51 8.86
C LEU A 99 -6.25 20.17 8.94
N LEU A 100 -5.17 19.38 8.83
CA LEU A 100 -3.80 19.89 8.85
C LEU A 100 -3.53 20.84 7.67
N MET A 101 -4.03 20.50 6.48
CA MET A 101 -3.91 21.37 5.31
C MET A 101 -4.69 22.68 5.49
N ALA A 102 -5.87 22.65 6.11
CA ALA A 102 -6.67 23.83 6.34
C ALA A 102 -6.11 24.75 7.45
N LYS A 103 -5.55 24.18 8.52
CA LYS A 103 -5.21 24.93 9.75
C LYS A 103 -3.72 25.11 9.99
N CYS A 104 -2.89 24.22 9.46
CA CYS A 104 -1.48 24.14 9.82
C CYS A 104 -0.55 24.44 8.64
N SER A 105 -0.97 24.18 7.40
CA SER A 105 -0.12 24.25 6.21
C SER A 105 0.60 25.60 6.05
N ARG A 106 0.00 26.73 6.41
CA ARG A 106 0.63 28.05 6.34
C ARG A 106 2.00 28.12 7.04
N CYS A 107 2.17 27.43 8.16
CA CYS A 107 3.44 27.39 8.91
C CYS A 107 4.15 26.04 8.84
N HIS A 108 3.49 25.03 8.26
CA HIS A 108 3.92 23.63 8.23
C HIS A 108 3.86 23.04 6.82
N SER A 109 4.29 23.81 5.82
CA SER A 109 4.40 23.41 4.40
C SER A 109 5.85 23.17 3.95
N GLY A 110 6.80 23.11 4.89
CA GLY A 110 8.24 22.98 4.57
C GLY A 110 8.90 24.25 4.00
N THR A 111 8.13 25.27 3.63
CA THR A 111 8.61 26.48 2.94
C THR A 111 8.69 27.74 3.81
N TYR A 112 8.13 27.75 5.02
CA TYR A 112 8.06 28.93 5.89
C TYR A 112 8.92 28.82 7.17
N PRO A 113 9.98 29.62 7.38
CA PRO A 113 10.81 29.60 8.60
C PRO A 113 10.12 30.16 9.86
N PRO A 114 10.38 29.63 11.08
CA PRO A 114 11.07 28.37 11.35
C PRO A 114 10.12 27.23 10.98
N ALA A 115 10.41 26.53 9.88
CA ALA A 115 9.51 25.52 9.36
C ALA A 115 9.48 24.38 10.38
N GLY A 116 8.33 24.23 11.04
CA GLY A 116 8.05 23.01 11.77
C GLY A 116 8.02 21.82 10.80
N LYS A 117 7.63 20.64 11.30
CA LYS A 117 7.39 19.49 10.42
C LYS A 117 6.42 19.84 9.30
N ASP A 118 6.72 19.40 8.08
CA ASP A 118 5.88 19.59 6.90
C ASP A 118 4.72 18.59 6.90
N TRP A 119 3.54 19.06 7.27
CA TRP A 119 2.34 18.23 7.33
C TRP A 119 1.68 18.01 5.96
N SER A 120 2.18 18.64 4.90
CA SER A 120 1.76 18.35 3.52
C SER A 120 2.25 17.00 3.02
N ILE A 121 3.20 16.38 3.72
CA ILE A 121 3.70 15.03 3.41
C ILE A 121 3.03 14.01 4.34
N ASP A 122 2.33 13.02 3.77
CA ASP A 122 1.57 12.02 4.54
C ASP A 122 2.45 11.21 5.51
N CYS A 123 3.68 10.95 5.10
CA CYS A 123 4.68 10.26 5.93
C CYS A 123 5.18 11.09 7.08
N THR A 124 5.23 12.41 6.92
CA THR A 124 5.53 13.30 8.03
C THR A 124 4.35 13.35 8.99
N VAL A 125 3.10 13.35 8.50
CA VAL A 125 1.89 13.31 9.35
C VAL A 125 1.89 12.05 10.23
N THR A 126 2.05 10.87 9.63
CA THR A 126 2.04 9.60 10.38
C THR A 126 3.22 9.48 11.36
N SER A 127 4.45 9.80 10.93
CA SER A 127 5.62 9.76 11.82
C SER A 127 5.56 10.83 12.92
N GLY A 128 4.85 11.94 12.68
CA GLY A 128 4.65 13.04 13.63
C GLY A 128 3.34 12.97 14.41
N LYS A 129 2.57 11.87 14.32
CA LYS A 129 1.21 11.76 14.88
C LYS A 129 1.10 12.18 16.36
N TRP A 130 2.07 11.79 17.19
CA TRP A 130 2.09 12.15 18.61
C TRP A 130 2.44 13.62 18.85
N LEU A 131 3.23 14.25 17.98
CA LEU A 131 3.49 15.69 18.07
C LEU A 131 2.23 16.48 17.72
N ILE A 132 1.52 16.05 16.69
CA ILE A 132 0.23 16.64 16.30
C ILE A 132 -0.76 16.52 17.46
N TYR A 133 -0.94 15.31 18.00
CA TYR A 133 -1.84 15.06 19.13
C TYR A 133 -1.47 15.91 20.36
N ASN A 134 -0.20 15.88 20.79
CA ASN A 134 0.21 16.59 22.00
C ASN A 134 0.08 18.11 21.86
N ARG A 135 0.45 18.70 20.72
CA ARG A 135 0.41 20.16 20.52
C ARG A 135 -1.00 20.67 20.24
N ALA A 136 -1.73 20.00 19.34
CA ALA A 136 -3.02 20.49 18.85
C ALA A 136 -4.21 20.06 19.73
N VAL A 137 -4.14 18.86 20.33
CA VAL A 137 -5.24 18.31 21.14
C VAL A 137 -5.01 18.57 22.64
N ILE A 138 -3.88 18.09 23.18
CA ILE A 138 -3.62 18.10 24.63
C ILE A 138 -3.23 19.48 25.14
N ILE A 139 -2.15 20.06 24.62
CA ILE A 139 -1.63 21.35 25.10
C ILE A 139 -2.49 22.49 24.53
N GLY A 140 -2.89 22.39 23.26
CA GLY A 140 -3.67 23.42 22.58
C GLY A 140 -2.87 24.70 22.31
N ASP A 141 -1.53 24.64 22.30
CA ASP A 141 -0.64 25.79 22.03
C ASP A 141 -0.42 26.07 20.54
N MET A 142 -0.98 25.20 19.68
CA MET A 142 -0.99 25.33 18.23
C MET A 142 -2.44 25.32 17.72
N PRO A 143 -2.82 26.24 16.81
CA PRO A 143 -1.95 27.16 16.07
C PRO A 143 -1.61 28.46 16.82
N ARG A 144 -0.32 28.88 16.79
CA ARG A 144 0.12 30.17 17.34
C ARG A 144 -0.47 31.35 16.55
N GLY A 145 -1.17 32.26 17.24
CA GLY A 145 -1.72 33.47 16.63
C GLY A 145 -2.94 33.24 15.73
N GLY A 146 -3.48 32.01 15.67
CA GLY A 146 -4.71 31.66 14.98
C GLY A 146 -5.80 31.18 15.96
N PRO A 147 -7.04 30.97 15.50
CA PRO A 147 -8.07 30.39 16.33
C PRO A 147 -7.69 28.96 16.72
N ALA A 148 -7.93 28.61 17.98
CA ALA A 148 -7.74 27.25 18.47
C ALA A 148 -8.65 26.28 17.70
N LEU A 149 -8.23 25.01 17.61
CA LEU A 149 -9.11 23.95 17.10
C LEU A 149 -10.35 23.82 17.99
N SER A 150 -11.50 23.70 17.35
CA SER A 150 -12.77 23.34 18.00
C SER A 150 -12.70 21.92 18.58
N ALA A 151 -13.65 21.57 19.45
CA ALA A 151 -13.77 20.22 20.00
C ALA A 151 -13.88 19.17 18.89
N ALA A 152 -14.74 19.40 17.90
CA ALA A 152 -14.92 18.47 16.77
C ALA A 152 -13.64 18.30 15.93
N GLU A 153 -12.85 19.36 15.73
CA GLU A 153 -11.56 19.26 15.03
C GLU A 153 -10.52 18.48 15.83
N LYS A 154 -10.52 18.61 17.17
CA LYS A 154 -9.68 17.79 18.05
C LYS A 154 -10.10 16.32 18.06
N ASP A 155 -11.39 16.05 17.95
CA ASP A 155 -11.93 14.68 17.88
C ASP A 155 -11.46 13.95 16.60
N ILE A 156 -11.38 14.65 15.46
CA ILE A 156 -10.83 14.08 14.21
C ILE A 156 -9.41 13.52 14.45
N ILE A 157 -8.54 14.28 15.12
CA ILE A 157 -7.16 13.86 15.43
C ILE A 157 -7.18 12.72 16.44
N THR A 158 -8.00 12.82 17.49
CA THR A 158 -8.09 11.82 18.56
C THR A 158 -8.58 10.47 18.03
N ASP A 159 -9.59 10.47 17.17
CA ASP A 159 -10.16 9.26 16.56
C ASP A 159 -9.16 8.56 15.64
N TRP A 160 -8.40 9.33 14.86
CA TRP A 160 -7.33 8.79 14.04
C TRP A 160 -6.21 8.18 14.89
N ILE A 161 -5.82 8.82 15.99
CA ILE A 161 -4.79 8.32 16.92
C ILE A 161 -5.24 7.04 17.62
N ARG A 162 -6.51 6.98 18.05
CA ARG A 162 -7.11 5.78 18.69
C ARG A 162 -7.03 4.55 17.78
N ASP A 163 -7.13 4.75 16.47
CA ASP A 163 -6.99 3.72 15.44
C ASP A 163 -5.52 3.52 15.00
N GLY A 164 -4.56 3.94 15.80
CA GLY A 164 -3.14 3.73 15.57
C GLY A 164 -2.47 4.78 14.68
N GLY A 165 -3.20 5.77 14.17
CA GLY A 165 -2.65 6.88 13.39
C GLY A 165 -1.94 6.45 12.10
N LEU A 166 -2.55 5.52 11.37
CA LEU A 166 -2.06 4.97 10.10
C LEU A 166 -2.69 5.68 8.90
N ILE A 167 -2.13 5.46 7.70
CA ILE A 167 -2.68 6.00 6.45
C ILE A 167 -3.90 5.20 5.99
N GLU A 168 -3.95 3.90 6.28
CA GLU A 168 -4.92 2.97 5.70
C GLU A 168 -6.25 2.82 6.47
N ASN A 169 -6.33 3.40 7.68
CA ASN A 169 -7.47 3.26 8.60
C ASN A 169 -8.53 4.36 8.46
#